data_AF-A0A9D1THX8-F1
#
_entry.id   AF-A0A9D1THX8-F1
#
_cell.length_a   1.000
_cell.length_b   1.000
_cell.length_c   1.000
_cell.angle_alpha   90.00
_cell.angle_beta   90.00
_cell.angle_gamma   90.00
#
_symmetry.space_group_name_H-M   'P 1'
#
loop_
_entity.id
_entity.type
_entity.pdbx_description
1 polymer ?
#
loop_
_entity_poly.entity_id
_entity_poly.type
_entity_poly.pdbx_seq_one_letter_code
_entity_poly.pdbx_strand_id
1 'polypeptide(L)'
;MKKLTQEQAPIYEALERFRKMRVVPFDVPGHKRGRGNPELVALLGETCVQMDVNSMKPLDNLCHPISVIRDAEILAAEAFGAAHAFLMVGGTTSAVQSMVLSVVARGEKIILPRNVHRSVMGALVLCGAVPVYVNPACDERLGIPLGMSVKDVEKAIKENPDAKAVLVNNPTYYGICSDLRSIVKLAHDNNMLCLADEAHGTHFYFGENLPVSAMKAGADMAAVSMHKSGGSLTQSSLLLANKSMSEGHVRQIINLTQTTSGSYLLLSSLDISRRNLALRGKEAFARVSQLADYARNEINAIGGYYAFSKELINGDSIYDFDTTKLSVNTLDIGLAGIEVYDLLRDEYDIQIEFGDLGNILAYLSIGDREREIERLVGALAEVKRRFAKSDKTGLMEHEYIDPEVAVSPQEAFYAKHESLPIEQTAGRVCSEFVMCYPPGIPILTPGERITQPILDYIKYAKEKGCSMTGPEDAHIERLNVLKEV
;
A
#
# COMPACT_ATOMS: atom_id res chain seq x y z
N MET A 1 -31.57 -14.46 14.92
CA MET A 1 -30.76 -13.69 13.94
C MET A 1 -30.71 -14.50 12.66
N LYS A 2 -30.75 -13.84 11.48
CA LYS A 2 -30.52 -14.53 10.20
C LYS A 2 -29.11 -15.12 10.22
N LYS A 3 -28.94 -16.39 9.82
CA LYS A 3 -27.62 -17.01 9.75
C LYS A 3 -26.84 -16.38 8.60
N LEU A 4 -25.70 -15.76 8.92
CA LEU A 4 -24.76 -15.22 7.93
C LEU A 4 -23.89 -16.35 7.38
N THR A 5 -23.63 -16.32 6.07
CA THR A 5 -22.80 -17.29 5.36
C THR A 5 -21.96 -16.60 4.30
N GLN A 6 -20.76 -17.11 4.02
CA GLN A 6 -19.86 -16.52 3.02
C GLN A 6 -20.45 -16.47 1.60
N GLU A 7 -21.47 -17.27 1.27
CA GLU A 7 -22.21 -17.20 -0.01
C GLU A 7 -23.02 -15.90 -0.21
N GLN A 8 -23.25 -15.15 0.86
CA GLN A 8 -24.02 -13.91 0.83
C GLN A 8 -23.13 -12.71 0.50
N ALA A 9 -23.72 -11.71 -0.14
CA ALA A 9 -23.16 -10.38 -0.29
C ALA A 9 -24.23 -9.36 0.13
N PRO A 10 -24.37 -9.07 1.44
CA PRO A 10 -25.50 -8.34 2.01
C PRO A 10 -25.76 -6.97 1.38
N ILE A 11 -24.70 -6.19 1.09
CA ILE A 11 -24.80 -4.85 0.51
C ILE A 11 -25.23 -4.96 -0.95
N TYR A 12 -24.58 -5.83 -1.72
CA TYR A 12 -24.95 -6.08 -3.12
C TYR A 12 -26.39 -6.57 -3.26
N GLU A 13 -26.80 -7.56 -2.45
CA GLU A 13 -28.16 -8.08 -2.45
C GLU A 13 -29.18 -7.01 -2.04
N ALA A 14 -28.83 -6.12 -1.12
CA ALA A 14 -29.69 -5.01 -0.71
C ALA A 14 -29.86 -3.98 -1.83
N LEU A 15 -28.79 -3.63 -2.55
CA LEU A 15 -28.85 -2.77 -3.73
C LEU A 15 -29.70 -3.39 -4.84
N GLU A 16 -29.55 -4.69 -5.12
CA GLU A 16 -30.37 -5.40 -6.09
C GLU A 16 -31.86 -5.39 -5.72
N ARG A 17 -32.19 -5.59 -4.43
CA ARG A 17 -33.56 -5.45 -3.94
C ARG A 17 -34.06 -4.02 -4.11
N PHE A 18 -33.27 -3.03 -3.71
CA PHE A 18 -33.63 -1.62 -3.79
C PHE A 18 -33.87 -1.16 -5.24
N ARG A 19 -33.04 -1.60 -6.18
CA ARG A 19 -33.18 -1.34 -7.62
C ARG A 19 -34.54 -1.80 -8.17
N LYS A 20 -35.07 -2.92 -7.67
CA LYS A 20 -36.39 -3.46 -8.07
C LYS A 20 -37.56 -2.70 -7.45
N MET A 21 -37.32 -1.89 -6.42
CA MET A 21 -38.36 -1.07 -5.80
C MET A 21 -38.66 0.17 -6.65
N ARG A 22 -39.94 0.53 -6.74
CA ARG A 22 -40.40 1.75 -7.44
C ARG A 22 -40.27 3.00 -6.57
N VAL A 23 -39.11 3.19 -5.94
CA VAL A 23 -38.82 4.35 -5.10
C VAL A 23 -38.57 5.57 -5.99
N VAL A 24 -39.28 6.67 -5.72
CA VAL A 24 -39.08 7.96 -6.39
C VAL A 24 -38.06 8.79 -5.58
N PRO A 25 -36.87 9.10 -6.12
CA PRO A 25 -35.81 9.74 -5.34
C PRO A 25 -35.99 11.27 -5.26
N PHE A 26 -36.28 11.77 -4.06
CA PHE A 26 -36.21 13.19 -3.70
C PHE A 26 -34.96 13.54 -2.87
N ASP A 27 -34.11 12.55 -2.62
CA ASP A 27 -32.82 12.61 -1.93
C ASP A 27 -31.63 12.82 -2.89
N VAL A 28 -30.42 12.95 -2.34
CA VAL A 28 -29.16 12.92 -3.12
C VAL A 28 -28.82 11.47 -3.49
N PRO A 29 -28.08 11.20 -4.59
CA PRO A 29 -27.38 12.17 -5.46
C PRO A 29 -28.25 12.92 -6.49
N GLY A 30 -27.77 14.10 -6.90
CA GLY A 30 -28.49 15.03 -7.79
C GLY A 30 -28.72 14.55 -9.23
N HIS A 31 -27.96 13.57 -9.72
CA HIS A 31 -28.18 13.00 -11.06
C HIS A 31 -29.47 12.16 -11.12
N LYS A 32 -30.12 11.88 -9.98
CA LYS A 32 -31.43 11.20 -9.87
C LYS A 32 -31.48 9.90 -10.67
N ARG A 33 -30.51 9.02 -10.41
CA ARG A 33 -30.32 7.73 -11.12
C ARG A 33 -30.00 7.91 -12.60
N GLY A 34 -29.29 9.00 -12.93
CA GLY A 34 -28.75 9.27 -14.27
C GLY A 34 -29.65 10.13 -15.15
N ARG A 35 -30.92 10.35 -14.77
CA ARG A 35 -31.87 11.20 -15.53
C ARG A 35 -31.37 12.63 -15.71
N GLY A 36 -30.66 13.17 -14.71
CA GLY A 36 -30.09 14.51 -14.75
C GLY A 36 -28.75 14.60 -15.48
N ASN A 37 -28.17 13.47 -15.90
CA ASN A 37 -26.90 13.45 -16.62
C ASN A 37 -26.82 12.24 -17.60
N PRO A 38 -27.41 12.35 -18.80
CA PRO A 38 -27.40 11.27 -19.79
C PRO A 38 -26.00 10.87 -20.29
N GLU A 39 -25.06 11.82 -20.35
CA GLU A 39 -23.66 11.55 -20.76
C GLU A 39 -22.97 10.62 -19.76
N LEU A 40 -23.19 10.84 -18.46
CA LEU A 40 -22.69 9.96 -17.40
C LEU A 40 -23.24 8.54 -17.54
N VAL A 41 -24.52 8.41 -17.88
CA VAL A 41 -25.16 7.10 -18.12
C VAL A 41 -24.57 6.41 -19.35
N ALA A 42 -24.33 7.16 -20.43
CA ALA A 42 -23.74 6.61 -21.65
C ALA A 42 -22.30 6.09 -21.40
N LEU A 43 -21.53 6.79 -20.57
CA LEU A 43 -20.16 6.41 -20.24
C LEU A 43 -20.07 5.23 -19.26
N LEU A 44 -20.77 5.32 -18.11
CA LEU A 44 -20.62 4.35 -17.02
C LEU A 44 -21.62 3.18 -17.10
N GLY A 45 -22.65 3.32 -17.93
CA GLY A 45 -23.73 2.36 -18.05
C GLY A 45 -24.85 2.60 -17.03
N GLU A 46 -26.07 2.32 -17.47
CA GLU A 46 -27.30 2.54 -16.68
C GLU A 46 -27.28 1.82 -15.34
N THR A 47 -26.81 0.57 -15.28
CA THR A 47 -26.79 -0.20 -14.03
C THR A 47 -25.87 0.45 -12.99
N CYS A 48 -24.69 0.92 -13.38
CA CYS A 48 -23.74 1.57 -12.48
C CYS A 48 -24.35 2.85 -11.90
N VAL A 49 -24.88 3.73 -12.75
CA VAL A 49 -25.45 5.02 -12.33
C VAL A 49 -26.75 4.85 -11.53
N GLN A 50 -27.52 3.79 -11.76
CA GLN A 50 -28.69 3.48 -10.93
C GLN A 50 -28.34 2.95 -9.53
N MET A 51 -27.16 2.34 -9.40
CA MET A 51 -26.65 1.82 -8.12
C MET A 51 -25.91 2.88 -7.29
N ASP A 52 -25.61 4.06 -7.87
CA ASP A 52 -25.09 5.20 -7.12
C ASP A 52 -26.21 5.86 -6.32
N VAL A 53 -26.31 5.47 -5.06
CA VAL A 53 -27.35 5.85 -4.10
C VAL A 53 -26.70 6.26 -2.78
N ASN A 54 -27.41 7.06 -1.97
CA ASN A 54 -26.92 7.44 -0.66
C ASN A 54 -27.44 6.51 0.46
N SER A 55 -26.92 6.70 1.67
CA SER A 55 -27.39 6.03 2.88
C SER A 55 -28.88 6.26 3.13
N MET A 56 -29.57 5.17 3.43
CA MET A 56 -31.00 5.13 3.68
C MET A 56 -31.35 3.87 4.47
N LYS A 57 -32.53 3.85 5.10
CA LYS A 57 -32.92 2.76 6.00
C LYS A 57 -32.72 1.34 5.44
N PRO A 58 -33.01 1.03 4.15
CA PRO A 58 -32.76 -0.30 3.59
C PRO A 58 -31.30 -0.65 3.29
N LEU A 59 -30.41 0.35 3.24
CA LEU A 59 -29.03 0.24 2.77
C LEU A 59 -27.98 0.52 3.86
N ASP A 60 -28.43 0.90 5.06
CA ASP A 60 -27.59 1.23 6.22
C ASP A 60 -26.87 2.59 6.10
N ASN A 61 -26.05 2.92 7.09
CA ASN A 61 -25.17 4.08 7.07
C ASN A 61 -23.72 3.63 7.36
N LEU A 62 -22.78 3.94 6.47
CA LEU A 62 -21.38 3.54 6.60
C LEU A 62 -20.71 4.07 7.88
N CYS A 63 -21.11 5.26 8.36
CA CYS A 63 -20.56 5.84 9.59
C CYS A 63 -21.09 5.15 10.86
N HIS A 64 -22.24 4.48 10.77
CA HIS A 64 -22.86 3.78 11.90
C HIS A 64 -23.62 2.54 11.41
N PRO A 65 -22.88 1.49 11.01
CA PRO A 65 -23.49 0.32 10.39
C PRO A 65 -24.21 -0.52 11.45
N ILE A 66 -25.50 -0.77 11.24
CA ILE A 66 -26.36 -1.55 12.15
C ILE A 66 -27.15 -2.65 11.42
N SER A 67 -27.06 -2.72 10.10
CA SER A 67 -27.81 -3.66 9.26
C SER A 67 -26.93 -4.24 8.14
N VAL A 68 -27.20 -3.95 6.86
CA VAL A 68 -26.56 -4.66 5.73
C VAL A 68 -25.06 -4.40 5.63
N ILE A 69 -24.59 -3.22 6.03
CA ILE A 69 -23.14 -2.93 6.08
C ILE A 69 -22.54 -3.69 7.26
N ARG A 70 -23.22 -3.74 8.41
CA ARG A 70 -22.78 -4.52 9.57
C ARG A 70 -22.66 -6.01 9.26
N ASP A 71 -23.65 -6.58 8.58
CA ASP A 71 -23.62 -7.98 8.15
C ASP A 71 -22.43 -8.25 7.21
N ALA A 72 -22.14 -7.34 6.28
CA ALA A 72 -20.99 -7.44 5.38
C ALA A 72 -19.65 -7.32 6.13
N GLU A 73 -19.55 -6.44 7.13
CA GLU A 73 -18.38 -6.32 8.01
C GLU A 73 -18.14 -7.58 8.84
N ILE A 74 -19.20 -8.22 9.37
CA ILE A 74 -19.09 -9.50 10.09
C ILE A 74 -18.55 -10.60 9.16
N LEU A 75 -19.10 -10.69 7.93
CA LEU A 75 -18.63 -11.66 6.94
C LEU A 75 -17.19 -11.38 6.51
N ALA A 76 -16.79 -10.11 6.39
CA ALA A 76 -15.41 -9.73 6.12
C ALA A 76 -14.47 -10.10 7.28
N ALA A 77 -14.84 -9.82 8.52
CA ALA A 77 -14.05 -10.20 9.69
C ALA A 77 -13.82 -11.73 9.73
N GLU A 78 -14.87 -12.52 9.50
CA GLU A 78 -14.77 -13.97 9.41
C GLU A 78 -13.85 -14.43 8.28
N ALA A 79 -14.02 -13.88 7.07
CA ALA A 79 -13.24 -14.25 5.90
C ALA A 79 -11.74 -13.94 6.04
N PHE A 80 -11.40 -12.88 6.77
CA PHE A 80 -10.02 -12.44 7.02
C PHE A 80 -9.45 -12.95 8.36
N GLY A 81 -10.21 -13.74 9.12
CA GLY A 81 -9.78 -14.24 10.43
C GLY A 81 -9.55 -13.12 11.47
N ALA A 82 -10.22 -11.98 11.32
CA ALA A 82 -10.16 -10.85 12.24
C ALA A 82 -11.31 -10.92 13.26
N ALA A 83 -11.19 -10.18 14.37
CA ALA A 83 -12.30 -10.02 15.31
C ALA A 83 -13.33 -9.01 14.78
N HIS A 84 -12.85 -7.94 14.14
CA HIS A 84 -13.66 -6.90 13.54
C HIS A 84 -13.05 -6.50 12.19
N ALA A 85 -13.91 -6.11 11.25
CA ALA A 85 -13.52 -5.55 9.98
C ALA A 85 -14.34 -4.29 9.70
N PHE A 86 -13.72 -3.32 9.05
CA PHE A 86 -14.29 -2.04 8.71
C PHE A 86 -14.17 -1.83 7.20
N LEU A 87 -15.28 -1.58 6.53
CA LEU A 87 -15.29 -1.29 5.09
C LEU A 87 -14.84 0.16 4.87
N MET A 88 -13.79 0.35 4.07
CA MET A 88 -13.14 1.66 3.86
C MET A 88 -13.25 2.09 2.39
N VAL A 89 -13.77 3.30 2.17
CA VAL A 89 -13.97 3.89 0.82
C VAL A 89 -12.99 5.02 0.49
N GLY A 90 -12.10 5.39 1.41
CA GLY A 90 -11.07 6.41 1.24
C GLY A 90 -9.70 5.86 0.83
N GLY A 91 -9.65 4.64 0.28
CA GLY A 91 -8.43 3.89 0.01
C GLY A 91 -7.73 3.41 1.29
N THR A 92 -6.72 2.56 1.09
CA THR A 92 -5.90 2.03 2.20
C THR A 92 -5.12 3.15 2.91
N THR A 93 -4.89 4.28 2.24
CA THR A 93 -4.44 5.53 2.87
C THR A 93 -5.29 5.89 4.08
N SER A 94 -6.62 5.91 3.94
CA SER A 94 -7.55 6.21 5.03
C SER A 94 -7.54 5.10 6.09
N ALA A 95 -7.45 3.82 5.68
CA ALA A 95 -7.34 2.69 6.61
C ALA A 95 -6.07 2.78 7.49
N VAL A 96 -4.90 3.04 6.90
CA VAL A 96 -3.63 3.21 7.62
C VAL A 96 -3.66 4.42 8.53
N GLN A 97 -4.22 5.55 8.06
CA GLN A 97 -4.40 6.73 8.92
C GLN A 97 -5.28 6.40 10.13
N SER A 98 -6.45 5.79 9.93
CA SER A 98 -7.33 5.39 11.03
C SER A 98 -6.67 4.37 11.96
N MET A 99 -5.87 3.46 11.43
CA MET A 99 -5.09 2.49 12.23
C MET A 99 -4.12 3.20 13.19
N VAL A 100 -3.29 4.11 12.67
CA VAL A 100 -2.33 4.89 13.47
C VAL A 100 -3.05 5.81 14.47
N LEU A 101 -4.05 6.56 14.01
CA LEU A 101 -4.85 7.47 14.85
C LEU A 101 -5.62 6.76 15.98
N SER A 102 -5.89 5.46 15.82
CA SER A 102 -6.57 4.67 16.86
C SER A 102 -5.65 4.28 18.02
N VAL A 103 -4.33 4.38 17.83
CA VAL A 103 -3.33 3.74 18.69
C VAL A 103 -2.37 4.74 19.32
N VAL A 104 -1.94 5.78 18.58
CA VAL A 104 -0.94 6.76 19.06
C VAL A 104 -1.50 8.18 19.09
N ALA A 105 -1.26 8.85 20.21
CA ALA A 105 -1.62 10.24 20.44
C ALA A 105 -0.40 11.18 20.30
N ARG A 106 -0.66 12.47 20.45
CA ARG A 106 0.36 13.52 20.36
C ARG A 106 1.50 13.28 21.36
N GLY A 107 2.74 13.34 20.88
CA GLY A 107 3.94 13.15 21.67
C GLY A 107 4.27 11.70 22.01
N GLU A 108 3.38 10.75 21.72
CA GLU A 108 3.66 9.31 21.90
C GLU A 108 4.52 8.79 20.75
N LYS A 109 5.38 7.81 21.05
CA LYS A 109 6.29 7.23 20.07
C LYS A 109 5.69 6.01 19.37
N ILE A 110 6.04 5.85 18.10
CA ILE A 110 5.73 4.67 17.29
C ILE A 110 6.97 4.21 16.54
N ILE A 111 7.32 2.93 16.68
CA ILE A 111 8.44 2.30 15.98
C ILE A 111 7.94 1.83 14.62
N LEU A 112 8.65 2.16 13.53
CA LEU A 112 8.20 1.86 12.18
C LEU A 112 9.38 1.82 11.20
N PRO A 113 9.27 1.11 10.06
CA PRO A 113 10.35 1.07 9.09
C PRO A 113 10.46 2.42 8.37
N ARG A 114 11.67 2.79 7.97
CA ARG A 114 11.89 4.07 7.27
C ARG A 114 11.19 4.12 5.89
N ASN A 115 10.95 2.97 5.27
CA ASN A 115 10.25 2.85 3.98
C ASN A 115 8.70 2.80 4.10
N VAL A 116 8.10 3.32 5.17
CA VAL A 116 6.63 3.42 5.27
C VAL A 116 6.01 4.25 4.16
N HIS A 117 4.79 3.87 3.79
CA HIS A 117 3.98 4.64 2.85
C HIS A 117 3.66 6.04 3.41
N ARG A 118 3.51 7.03 2.52
CA ARG A 118 3.24 8.43 2.90
C ARG A 118 2.03 8.61 3.82
N SER A 119 1.06 7.68 3.76
CA SER A 119 -0.14 7.72 4.59
C SER A 119 0.19 7.60 6.08
N VAL A 120 1.22 6.82 6.43
CA VAL A 120 1.71 6.72 7.81
C VAL A 120 2.25 8.08 8.26
N MET A 121 3.13 8.69 7.46
CA MET A 121 3.67 10.01 7.79
C MET A 121 2.58 11.09 7.88
N GLY A 122 1.61 11.06 6.96
CA GLY A 122 0.44 11.94 7.04
C GLY A 122 -0.34 11.74 8.34
N ALA A 123 -0.48 10.50 8.82
CA ALA A 123 -1.10 10.22 10.11
C ALA A 123 -0.29 10.83 11.28
N LEU A 124 1.05 10.73 11.24
CA LEU A 124 1.92 11.32 12.26
C LEU A 124 1.84 12.85 12.27
N VAL A 125 1.70 13.50 11.11
CA VAL A 125 1.44 14.95 11.03
C VAL A 125 0.09 15.28 11.66
N LEU A 126 -0.94 14.44 11.44
CA LEU A 126 -2.29 14.66 11.97
C LEU A 126 -2.37 14.49 13.50
N CYS A 127 -1.83 13.40 14.06
CA CYS A 127 -1.90 13.19 15.52
C CYS A 127 -0.74 13.79 16.31
N GLY A 128 0.38 14.13 15.67
CA GLY A 128 1.57 14.63 16.33
C GLY A 128 2.35 13.56 17.08
N ALA A 129 2.24 12.29 16.67
CA ALA A 129 3.07 11.20 17.19
C ALA A 129 4.52 11.31 16.69
N VAL A 130 5.47 10.76 17.45
CA VAL A 130 6.90 10.84 17.18
C VAL A 130 7.39 9.52 16.56
N PRO A 131 7.92 9.53 15.32
CA PRO A 131 8.43 8.32 14.69
C PRO A 131 9.77 7.90 15.32
N VAL A 132 9.94 6.58 15.50
CA VAL A 132 11.22 5.93 15.77
C VAL A 132 11.51 5.00 14.60
N TYR A 133 12.47 5.37 13.76
CA TYR A 133 12.76 4.63 12.54
C TYR A 133 13.61 3.38 12.80
N VAL A 134 13.21 2.28 12.19
CA VAL A 134 14.09 1.13 11.94
C VAL A 134 14.49 1.18 10.47
N ASN A 135 15.80 1.15 10.18
CA ASN A 135 16.30 1.13 8.82
C ASN A 135 16.09 -0.28 8.23
N PRO A 136 15.22 -0.45 7.22
CA PRO A 136 15.17 -1.70 6.47
C PRO A 136 16.42 -1.73 5.60
N ALA A 137 17.40 -2.56 5.96
CA ALA A 137 18.62 -2.76 5.18
C ALA A 137 18.34 -2.89 3.67
N CYS A 138 19.34 -2.67 2.82
CA CYS A 138 19.18 -2.78 1.38
C CYS A 138 19.92 -4.02 0.83
N ASP A 139 19.34 -4.67 -0.19
CA ASP A 139 20.10 -5.63 -1.00
C ASP A 139 21.01 -4.86 -1.97
N GLU A 140 22.33 -4.94 -1.79
CA GLU A 140 23.30 -4.19 -2.60
C GLU A 140 23.22 -4.54 -4.09
N ARG A 141 22.90 -5.79 -4.43
CA ARG A 141 22.84 -6.25 -5.82
C ARG A 141 21.56 -5.78 -6.51
N LEU A 142 20.43 -5.86 -5.82
CA LEU A 142 19.11 -5.57 -6.36
C LEU A 142 18.72 -4.09 -6.17
N GLY A 143 19.32 -3.39 -5.21
CA GLY A 143 18.97 -2.02 -4.85
C GLY A 143 17.56 -1.89 -4.27
N ILE A 144 17.04 -2.94 -3.62
CA ILE A 144 15.68 -2.96 -3.05
C ILE A 144 15.71 -2.91 -1.52
N PRO A 145 14.74 -2.23 -0.87
CA PRO A 145 14.63 -2.24 0.58
C PRO A 145 14.13 -3.59 1.09
N LEU A 146 14.76 -4.09 2.14
CA LEU A 146 14.44 -5.36 2.78
C LEU A 146 13.33 -5.21 3.85
N GLY A 147 13.05 -6.28 4.57
CA GLY A 147 12.19 -6.26 5.76
C GLY A 147 12.93 -5.73 7.00
N MET A 148 12.18 -5.43 8.05
CA MET A 148 12.74 -5.18 9.38
C MET A 148 13.28 -6.49 9.96
N SER A 149 14.55 -6.49 10.39
CA SER A 149 15.13 -7.60 11.14
C SER A 149 14.55 -7.61 12.58
N VAL A 150 14.37 -8.80 13.16
CA VAL A 150 13.87 -8.90 14.54
C VAL A 150 14.83 -8.23 15.52
N LYS A 151 16.14 -8.32 15.24
CA LYS A 151 17.20 -7.72 16.06
C LYS A 151 17.13 -6.19 16.10
N ASP A 152 16.86 -5.55 14.96
CA ASP A 152 16.76 -4.09 14.92
C ASP A 152 15.47 -3.59 15.56
N VAL A 153 14.37 -4.34 15.42
CA VAL A 153 13.14 -4.07 16.19
C VAL A 153 13.41 -4.20 17.70
N GLU A 154 14.12 -5.24 18.13
CA GLU A 154 14.47 -5.44 19.55
C GLU A 154 15.32 -4.28 20.08
N LYS A 155 16.30 -3.82 19.31
CA LYS A 155 17.10 -2.65 19.65
C LYS A 155 16.23 -1.40 19.79
N ALA A 156 15.37 -1.11 18.81
CA ALA A 156 14.50 0.05 18.82
C ALA A 156 13.54 0.06 20.02
N ILE A 157 12.98 -1.10 20.39
CA ILE A 157 12.13 -1.29 21.57
C ILE A 157 12.92 -1.04 22.86
N LYS A 158 14.14 -1.60 22.99
CA LYS A 158 15.00 -1.40 24.17
C LYS A 158 15.38 0.07 24.37
N GLU A 159 15.63 0.80 23.29
CA GLU A 159 15.96 2.23 23.32
C GLU A 159 14.73 3.12 23.53
N ASN A 160 13.52 2.62 23.25
CA ASN A 160 12.26 3.35 23.36
C ASN A 160 11.18 2.54 24.08
N PRO A 161 11.38 2.19 25.36
CA PRO A 161 10.42 1.38 26.13
C PRO A 161 9.08 2.09 26.35
N ASP A 162 9.00 3.39 26.06
CA ASP A 162 7.80 4.23 26.14
C ASP A 162 6.97 4.24 24.85
N ALA A 163 7.44 3.62 23.76
CA ALA A 163 6.68 3.51 22.52
C ALA A 163 5.37 2.73 22.70
N LYS A 164 4.34 3.12 21.94
CA LYS A 164 3.00 2.52 22.04
C LYS A 164 2.78 1.38 21.07
N ALA A 165 3.45 1.44 19.93
CA ALA A 165 3.27 0.46 18.88
C ALA A 165 4.52 0.27 18.02
N VAL A 166 4.58 -0.90 17.40
CA VAL A 166 5.44 -1.23 16.26
C VAL A 166 4.55 -1.34 15.03
N LEU A 167 4.86 -0.60 13.97
CA LEU A 167 4.23 -0.74 12.66
C LEU A 167 5.16 -1.50 11.72
N VAL A 168 4.64 -2.52 11.04
CA VAL A 168 5.37 -3.35 10.08
C VAL A 168 4.72 -3.26 8.71
N ASN A 169 5.51 -3.09 7.65
CA ASN A 169 5.04 -3.25 6.27
C ASN A 169 5.13 -4.73 5.89
N ASN A 170 4.01 -5.37 5.55
CA ASN A 170 3.98 -6.80 5.24
C ASN A 170 3.03 -7.14 4.07
N PRO A 171 3.53 -7.47 2.86
CA PRO A 171 4.92 -7.47 2.45
C PRO A 171 5.41 -6.06 2.09
N THR A 172 6.71 -5.92 1.81
CA THR A 172 7.22 -4.79 1.02
C THR A 172 6.66 -4.83 -0.41
N TYR A 173 6.87 -3.75 -1.17
CA TYR A 173 6.41 -3.67 -2.55
C TYR A 173 6.97 -4.81 -3.43
N TYR A 174 8.23 -5.19 -3.21
CA TYR A 174 8.94 -6.26 -3.93
C TYR A 174 8.61 -7.67 -3.41
N GLY A 175 7.69 -7.80 -2.44
CA GLY A 175 7.26 -9.09 -1.91
C GLY A 175 8.05 -9.61 -0.71
N ILE A 176 8.95 -8.82 -0.13
CA ILE A 176 9.73 -9.24 1.04
C ILE A 176 8.87 -9.20 2.29
N CYS A 177 8.94 -10.24 3.12
CA CYS A 177 8.22 -10.32 4.39
C CYS A 177 9.21 -10.44 5.56
N SER A 178 8.95 -9.67 6.62
CA SER A 178 9.64 -9.81 7.92
C SER A 178 9.13 -11.02 8.71
N ASP A 179 9.86 -11.42 9.76
CA ASP A 179 9.35 -12.37 10.76
C ASP A 179 8.26 -11.73 11.61
N LEU A 180 7.07 -11.61 11.02
CA LEU A 180 5.95 -10.90 11.62
C LEU A 180 5.51 -11.55 12.93
N ARG A 181 5.62 -12.88 13.07
CA ARG A 181 5.25 -13.58 14.31
C ARG A 181 6.17 -13.19 15.46
N SER A 182 7.47 -13.20 15.21
CA SER A 182 8.45 -12.82 16.22
C SER A 182 8.33 -11.34 16.58
N ILE A 183 8.11 -10.46 15.60
CA ILE A 183 7.89 -9.02 15.85
C ILE A 183 6.63 -8.77 16.68
N VAL A 184 5.50 -9.39 16.33
CA VAL A 184 4.25 -9.29 17.12
C VAL A 184 4.49 -9.74 18.56
N LYS A 185 5.11 -10.91 18.74
CA LYS A 185 5.41 -11.42 20.09
C LYS A 185 6.29 -10.43 20.87
N LEU A 186 7.34 -9.91 20.23
CA LEU A 186 8.28 -9.00 20.86
C LEU A 186 7.63 -7.67 21.27
N ALA A 187 6.75 -7.11 20.43
CA ALA A 187 5.96 -5.94 20.76
C ALA A 187 5.07 -6.19 21.99
N HIS A 188 4.32 -7.31 21.99
CA HIS A 188 3.42 -7.68 23.09
C HIS A 188 4.17 -7.95 24.41
N ASP A 189 5.31 -8.64 24.37
CA ASP A 189 6.15 -8.90 25.54
C ASP A 189 6.64 -7.58 26.20
N ASN A 190 6.69 -6.48 25.44
CA ASN A 190 7.10 -5.16 25.88
C ASN A 190 5.93 -4.17 26.04
N ASN A 191 4.68 -4.65 26.11
CA ASN A 191 3.47 -3.85 26.28
C ASN A 191 3.21 -2.84 25.14
N MET A 192 3.64 -3.17 23.92
CA MET A 192 3.37 -2.39 22.71
C MET A 192 2.38 -3.13 21.82
N LEU A 193 1.57 -2.41 21.05
CA LEU A 193 0.72 -2.98 20.01
C LEU A 193 1.53 -3.24 18.73
N CYS A 194 1.10 -4.17 17.90
CA CYS A 194 1.67 -4.40 16.57
C CYS A 194 0.64 -4.08 15.49
N LEU A 195 0.99 -3.13 14.61
CA LEU A 195 0.18 -2.68 13.47
C LEU A 195 0.81 -3.16 12.18
N ALA A 196 0.01 -3.66 11.24
CA ALA A 196 0.52 -4.13 9.95
C ALA A 196 -0.08 -3.34 8.79
N ASP A 197 0.78 -2.71 7.99
CA ASP A 197 0.38 -2.26 6.65
C ASP A 197 0.50 -3.45 5.69
N GLU A 198 -0.64 -4.11 5.46
CA GLU A 198 -0.77 -5.20 4.49
C GLU A 198 -1.48 -4.75 3.22
N ALA A 199 -1.25 -3.51 2.81
CA ALA A 199 -1.81 -2.97 1.57
C ALA A 199 -1.52 -3.88 0.37
N HIS A 200 -0.36 -4.56 0.35
CA HIS A 200 0.04 -5.47 -0.72
C HIS A 200 -0.18 -6.96 -0.39
N GLY A 201 -0.74 -7.29 0.77
CA GLY A 201 -0.83 -8.65 1.34
C GLY A 201 -2.24 -9.25 1.41
N THR A 202 -3.25 -8.66 0.76
CA THR A 202 -4.66 -9.16 0.81
C THR A 202 -4.78 -10.66 0.47
N HIS A 203 -3.95 -11.17 -0.43
CA HIS A 203 -3.97 -12.56 -0.88
C HIS A 203 -3.42 -13.56 0.16
N PHE A 204 -2.62 -13.11 1.13
CA PHE A 204 -2.10 -13.96 2.23
C PHE A 204 -3.20 -14.58 3.09
N TYR A 205 -4.39 -13.97 3.10
CA TYR A 205 -5.55 -14.44 3.85
C TYR A 205 -6.25 -15.64 3.20
N PHE A 206 -6.03 -15.88 1.91
CA PHE A 206 -6.80 -16.84 1.13
C PHE A 206 -5.95 -17.84 0.37
N GLY A 207 -4.69 -17.52 0.07
CA GLY A 207 -3.77 -18.43 -0.61
C GLY A 207 -3.09 -19.43 0.33
N GLU A 208 -2.64 -20.54 -0.23
CA GLU A 208 -1.84 -21.56 0.47
C GLU A 208 -0.37 -21.39 0.15
N ASN A 209 0.52 -21.72 1.09
CA ASN A 209 1.98 -21.61 0.94
C ASN A 209 2.49 -20.19 0.62
N LEU A 210 1.66 -19.19 0.92
CA LEU A 210 2.01 -17.77 0.94
C LEU A 210 2.48 -17.34 2.34
N PRO A 211 3.15 -16.18 2.46
CA PRO A 211 3.52 -15.60 3.73
C PRO A 211 2.35 -15.47 4.70
N VAL A 212 2.67 -15.44 6.00
CA VAL A 212 1.67 -15.31 7.05
C VAL A 212 1.00 -13.94 7.00
N SER A 213 -0.34 -13.92 7.06
CA SER A 213 -1.10 -12.68 7.21
C SER A 213 -1.02 -12.11 8.62
N ALA A 214 -1.16 -10.80 8.77
CA ALA A 214 -1.07 -10.10 10.04
C ALA A 214 -2.07 -10.59 11.09
N MET A 215 -3.32 -10.84 10.71
CA MET A 215 -4.32 -11.39 11.64
C MET A 215 -3.91 -12.78 12.14
N LYS A 216 -3.33 -13.62 11.28
CA LYS A 216 -2.83 -14.97 11.66
C LYS A 216 -1.52 -14.91 12.45
N ALA A 217 -0.72 -13.86 12.26
CA ALA A 217 0.48 -13.59 13.05
C ALA A 217 0.14 -13.06 14.46
N GLY A 218 -1.06 -12.51 14.65
CA GLY A 218 -1.53 -11.99 15.93
C GLY A 218 -1.39 -10.47 16.06
N ALA A 219 -1.15 -9.74 14.96
CA ALA A 219 -1.15 -8.29 14.98
C ALA A 219 -2.50 -7.74 15.48
N ASP A 220 -2.45 -6.58 16.12
CA ASP A 220 -3.62 -5.93 16.73
C ASP A 220 -4.53 -5.30 15.67
N MET A 221 -3.92 -4.75 14.61
CA MET A 221 -4.63 -4.19 13.46
C MET A 221 -3.87 -4.46 12.16
N ALA A 222 -4.61 -4.56 11.05
CA ALA A 222 -4.03 -4.61 9.71
C ALA A 222 -4.85 -3.82 8.70
N ALA A 223 -4.19 -3.05 7.84
CA ALA A 223 -4.83 -2.37 6.72
C ALA A 223 -4.57 -3.15 5.42
N VAL A 224 -5.61 -3.51 4.66
CA VAL A 224 -5.49 -4.29 3.42
C VAL A 224 -6.11 -3.55 2.23
N SER A 225 -5.42 -3.56 1.08
CA SER A 225 -5.96 -2.99 -0.17
C SER A 225 -6.70 -4.05 -0.98
N MET A 226 -8.02 -4.05 -0.88
CA MET A 226 -8.85 -4.97 -1.66
C MET A 226 -8.74 -4.70 -3.18
N HIS A 227 -8.51 -3.46 -3.61
CA HIS A 227 -8.40 -3.14 -5.03
C HIS A 227 -7.07 -3.56 -5.69
N LYS A 228 -6.05 -3.92 -4.89
CA LYS A 228 -4.75 -4.35 -5.42
C LYS A 228 -4.81 -5.84 -5.77
N SER A 229 -4.69 -6.72 -4.78
CA SER A 229 -4.75 -8.18 -4.99
C SER A 229 -6.11 -8.82 -4.69
N GLY A 230 -7.05 -8.08 -4.11
CA GLY A 230 -8.39 -8.59 -3.74
C GLY A 230 -9.46 -8.48 -4.84
N GLY A 231 -9.17 -7.78 -5.95
CA GLY A 231 -10.08 -7.67 -7.10
C GLY A 231 -11.31 -6.80 -6.87
N SER A 232 -11.22 -5.74 -6.06
CA SER A 232 -12.28 -4.72 -5.93
C SER A 232 -11.94 -3.41 -6.65
N LEU A 233 -12.86 -2.46 -6.70
CA LEU A 233 -12.67 -1.16 -7.37
C LEU A 233 -11.63 -0.29 -6.63
N THR A 234 -10.83 0.47 -7.37
CA THR A 234 -9.86 1.45 -6.82
C THR A 234 -10.50 2.32 -5.73
N GLN A 235 -9.71 2.68 -4.71
CA GLN A 235 -10.14 3.35 -3.46
C GLN A 235 -10.84 2.46 -2.43
N SER A 236 -11.15 1.20 -2.75
CA SER A 236 -11.74 0.31 -1.77
C SER A 236 -10.68 -0.49 -0.98
N SER A 237 -10.87 -0.59 0.33
CA SER A 237 -9.95 -1.25 1.26
C SER A 237 -10.69 -1.76 2.51
N LEU A 238 -10.01 -2.51 3.37
CA LEU A 238 -10.51 -2.89 4.68
C LEU A 238 -9.50 -2.49 5.76
N LEU A 239 -10.01 -2.10 6.92
CA LEU A 239 -9.24 -2.10 8.16
C LEU A 239 -9.70 -3.30 8.99
N LEU A 240 -8.75 -4.11 9.44
CA LEU A 240 -8.96 -5.32 10.22
C LEU A 240 -8.45 -5.07 11.64
N ALA A 241 -9.17 -5.57 12.63
CA ALA A 241 -8.79 -5.43 14.02
C ALA A 241 -9.00 -6.75 14.78
N ASN A 242 -8.07 -7.04 15.67
CA ASN A 242 -8.12 -8.20 16.55
C ASN A 242 -8.86 -7.85 17.85
N LYS A 243 -9.05 -8.85 18.73
CA LYS A 243 -9.82 -8.72 19.98
C LYS A 243 -9.21 -7.75 21.00
N SER A 244 -7.93 -7.43 20.85
CA SER A 244 -7.23 -6.42 21.66
C SER A 244 -7.73 -5.00 21.40
N MET A 245 -8.40 -4.77 20.26
CA MET A 245 -8.86 -3.46 19.85
C MET A 245 -10.36 -3.27 20.10
N SER A 246 -10.73 -2.08 20.59
CA SER A 246 -12.14 -1.71 20.79
C SER A 246 -12.80 -1.34 19.46
N GLU A 247 -13.80 -2.12 19.03
CA GLU A 247 -14.55 -1.86 17.80
C GLU A 247 -15.14 -0.44 17.76
N GLY A 248 -15.73 0.01 18.88
CA GLY A 248 -16.37 1.32 18.98
C GLY A 248 -15.40 2.48 18.90
N HIS A 249 -14.23 2.35 19.55
CA HIS A 249 -13.16 3.36 19.47
C HIS A 249 -12.60 3.48 18.06
N VAL A 250 -12.28 2.34 17.42
CA VAL A 250 -11.79 2.33 16.04
C VAL A 250 -12.82 2.95 15.10
N ARG A 251 -14.12 2.63 15.26
CA ARG A 251 -15.20 3.28 14.48
C ARG A 251 -15.24 4.80 14.67
N GLN A 252 -15.11 5.26 15.91
CA GLN A 252 -15.11 6.69 16.23
C GLN A 252 -13.96 7.41 15.49
N ILE A 253 -12.78 6.80 15.45
CA ILE A 253 -11.62 7.35 14.74
C ILE A 253 -11.80 7.31 13.22
N ILE A 254 -12.33 6.21 12.66
CA ILE A 254 -12.66 6.13 11.23
C ILE A 254 -13.59 7.29 10.82
N ASN A 255 -14.58 7.60 11.65
CA ASN A 255 -15.55 8.66 11.37
C ASN A 255 -14.96 10.08 11.38
N LEU A 256 -13.70 10.29 11.82
CA LEU A 256 -13.02 11.58 11.71
C LEU A 256 -12.57 11.88 10.28
N THR A 257 -12.21 10.85 9.51
CA THR A 257 -11.60 10.99 8.18
C THR A 257 -12.45 10.39 7.06
N GLN A 258 -13.39 9.50 7.40
CA GLN A 258 -14.30 8.89 6.44
C GLN A 258 -15.39 9.87 5.96
N THR A 259 -15.73 9.80 4.68
CA THR A 259 -16.86 10.54 4.10
C THR A 259 -18.19 10.18 4.77
N THR A 260 -19.03 11.18 5.00
CA THR A 260 -20.43 10.99 5.46
C THR A 260 -21.36 10.46 4.35
N SER A 261 -20.88 10.46 3.11
CA SER A 261 -21.61 10.02 1.90
C SER A 261 -20.82 8.91 1.21
N GLY A 262 -20.75 7.74 1.85
CA GLY A 262 -19.99 6.59 1.35
C GLY A 262 -20.50 6.09 0.00
N SER A 263 -19.58 5.77 -0.92
CA SER A 263 -19.93 5.23 -2.23
C SER A 263 -20.41 3.78 -2.13
N TYR A 264 -21.68 3.54 -2.47
CA TYR A 264 -22.26 2.20 -2.49
C TYR A 264 -21.71 1.33 -3.62
N LEU A 265 -21.13 1.93 -4.66
CA LEU A 265 -20.38 1.22 -5.69
C LEU A 265 -19.10 0.61 -5.10
N LEU A 266 -18.35 1.37 -4.30
CA LEU A 266 -17.15 0.86 -3.62
C LEU A 266 -17.52 -0.18 -2.55
N LEU A 267 -18.57 0.07 -1.76
CA LEU A 267 -19.03 -0.87 -0.72
C LEU A 267 -19.51 -2.21 -1.31
N SER A 268 -20.31 -2.17 -2.38
CA SER A 268 -20.76 -3.39 -3.04
C SER A 268 -19.62 -4.13 -3.74
N SER A 269 -18.64 -3.41 -4.29
CA SER A 269 -17.43 -4.02 -4.81
C SER A 269 -16.65 -4.76 -3.72
N LEU A 270 -16.44 -4.15 -2.54
CA LEU A 270 -15.80 -4.83 -1.40
C LEU A 270 -16.55 -6.10 -1.00
N ASP A 271 -17.87 -6.00 -0.88
CA ASP A 271 -18.72 -7.11 -0.46
C ASP A 271 -18.69 -8.27 -1.46
N ILE A 272 -18.77 -7.98 -2.77
CA ILE A 272 -18.69 -8.98 -3.84
C ILE A 272 -17.28 -9.60 -3.92
N SER A 273 -16.22 -8.79 -3.78
CA SER A 273 -14.85 -9.29 -3.84
C SER A 273 -14.55 -10.17 -2.63
N ARG A 274 -14.95 -9.78 -1.41
CA ARG A 274 -14.88 -10.62 -0.21
C ARG A 274 -15.68 -11.93 -0.38
N ARG A 275 -16.89 -11.84 -0.95
CA ARG A 275 -17.57 -12.87 -1.77
C ARG A 275 -16.63 -13.91 -2.37
N ASN A 276 -16.03 -13.45 -3.45
CA ASN A 276 -15.27 -14.27 -4.36
C ASN A 276 -14.05 -14.89 -3.65
N LEU A 277 -13.32 -14.10 -2.87
CA LEU A 277 -12.13 -14.58 -2.16
C LEU A 277 -12.47 -15.64 -1.11
N ALA A 278 -13.53 -15.46 -0.33
CA ALA A 278 -13.96 -16.45 0.66
C ALA A 278 -14.36 -17.79 0.03
N LEU A 279 -14.96 -17.77 -1.17
CA LEU A 279 -15.42 -19.00 -1.83
C LEU A 279 -14.37 -19.65 -2.75
N ARG A 280 -13.50 -18.84 -3.38
CA ARG A 280 -12.65 -19.25 -4.51
C ARG A 280 -11.21 -18.77 -4.40
N GLY A 281 -10.87 -18.01 -3.35
CA GLY A 281 -9.55 -17.38 -3.21
C GLY A 281 -8.41 -18.39 -3.22
N LYS A 282 -8.58 -19.56 -2.60
CA LYS A 282 -7.58 -20.63 -2.60
C LYS A 282 -7.19 -21.06 -4.02
N GLU A 283 -8.18 -21.38 -4.86
CA GLU A 283 -7.93 -21.79 -6.25
C GLU A 283 -7.38 -20.62 -7.08
N ALA A 284 -7.95 -19.43 -6.89
CA ALA A 284 -7.54 -18.24 -7.62
C ALA A 284 -6.06 -17.89 -7.36
N PHE A 285 -5.62 -17.86 -6.11
CA PHE A 285 -4.22 -17.53 -5.78
C PHE A 285 -3.24 -18.67 -6.04
N ALA A 286 -3.69 -19.92 -6.06
CA ALA A 286 -2.88 -21.02 -6.58
C ALA A 286 -2.55 -20.80 -8.07
N ARG A 287 -3.55 -20.39 -8.87
CA ARG A 287 -3.35 -20.03 -10.28
C ARG A 287 -2.42 -18.83 -10.44
N VAL A 288 -2.61 -17.76 -9.67
CA VAL A 288 -1.73 -16.57 -9.72
C VAL A 288 -0.28 -16.95 -9.42
N SER A 289 -0.04 -17.81 -8.42
CA SER A 289 1.30 -18.29 -8.08
C SER A 289 1.91 -19.09 -9.24
N GLN A 290 1.13 -19.97 -9.89
CA GLN A 290 1.58 -20.73 -11.06
C GLN A 290 1.96 -19.82 -12.23
N LEU A 291 1.16 -18.79 -12.50
CA LEU A 291 1.46 -17.80 -13.56
C LEU A 291 2.75 -17.04 -13.25
N ALA A 292 2.94 -16.61 -12.00
CA ALA A 292 4.14 -15.90 -11.56
C ALA A 292 5.39 -16.80 -11.71
N ASP A 293 5.29 -18.06 -11.28
CA ASP A 293 6.40 -19.02 -11.36
C ASP A 293 6.75 -19.36 -12.81
N TYR A 294 5.73 -19.54 -13.67
CA TYR A 294 5.94 -19.74 -15.11
C TYR A 294 6.67 -18.54 -15.73
N ALA A 295 6.16 -17.32 -15.55
CA ALA A 295 6.81 -16.12 -16.08
C ALA A 295 8.25 -15.97 -15.56
N ARG A 296 8.45 -16.20 -14.26
CA ARG A 296 9.77 -16.10 -13.63
C ARG A 296 10.78 -17.05 -14.27
N ASN A 297 10.37 -18.31 -14.50
CA ASN A 297 11.21 -19.30 -15.15
C ASN A 297 11.56 -18.91 -16.60
N GLU A 298 10.56 -18.50 -17.38
CA GLU A 298 10.76 -18.09 -18.77
C GLU A 298 11.64 -16.83 -18.88
N ILE A 299 11.43 -15.83 -18.02
CA ILE A 299 12.23 -14.61 -18.00
C ILE A 299 13.69 -14.91 -17.64
N ASN A 300 13.92 -15.77 -16.65
CA ASN A 300 15.27 -16.19 -16.29
C ASN A 300 15.94 -17.00 -17.42
N ALA A 301 15.17 -17.78 -18.20
CA ALA A 301 15.66 -18.53 -19.35
C ALA A 301 16.09 -17.65 -20.53
N ILE A 302 15.54 -16.43 -20.68
CA ILE A 302 16.03 -15.43 -21.65
C ILE A 302 17.51 -15.08 -21.38
N GLY A 303 17.91 -15.12 -20.10
CA GLY A 303 19.23 -14.73 -19.61
C GLY A 303 19.43 -13.21 -19.55
N GLY A 304 20.31 -12.73 -18.67
CA GLY A 304 20.58 -11.30 -18.48
C GLY A 304 19.49 -10.54 -17.69
N TYR A 305 18.31 -11.14 -17.51
CA TYR A 305 17.36 -10.74 -16.48
C TYR A 305 17.56 -11.62 -15.24
N TYR A 306 17.17 -11.09 -14.08
CA TYR A 306 17.05 -11.87 -12.85
C TYR A 306 15.69 -11.63 -12.22
N ALA A 307 14.75 -12.53 -12.52
CA ALA A 307 13.43 -12.57 -11.92
C ALA A 307 13.52 -13.35 -10.60
N PHE A 308 13.59 -12.63 -9.48
CA PHE A 308 13.94 -13.18 -8.17
C PHE A 308 12.73 -13.63 -7.35
N SER A 309 12.97 -14.50 -6.37
CA SER A 309 11.96 -15.06 -5.48
C SER A 309 12.52 -15.58 -4.14
N LYS A 310 12.00 -16.72 -3.66
CA LYS A 310 12.30 -17.37 -2.38
C LYS A 310 13.78 -17.70 -2.17
N GLU A 311 14.60 -17.78 -3.21
CA GLU A 311 16.04 -17.94 -3.10
C GLU A 311 16.74 -16.79 -2.37
N LEU A 312 16.07 -15.64 -2.21
CA LEU A 312 16.55 -14.52 -1.40
C LEU A 312 16.33 -14.71 0.11
N ILE A 313 15.52 -15.68 0.54
CA ILE A 313 15.22 -15.87 1.97
C ILE A 313 16.51 -16.16 2.73
N ASN A 314 16.83 -15.29 3.68
CA ASN A 314 18.02 -15.36 4.51
C ASN A 314 17.70 -15.66 5.98
N GLY A 315 16.40 -15.72 6.35
CA GLY A 315 15.93 -16.01 7.69
C GLY A 315 16.01 -14.84 8.67
N ASP A 316 16.34 -13.64 8.20
CA ASP A 316 16.43 -12.42 9.00
C ASP A 316 15.74 -11.24 8.31
N SER A 317 16.46 -10.41 7.54
CA SER A 317 15.90 -9.27 6.80
C SER A 317 14.99 -9.67 5.64
N ILE A 318 15.08 -10.94 5.19
CA ILE A 318 14.13 -11.60 4.29
C ILE A 318 13.74 -12.92 4.95
N TYR A 319 12.67 -12.88 5.74
CA TYR A 319 12.18 -14.06 6.47
C TYR A 319 11.30 -14.95 5.58
N ASP A 320 10.45 -14.33 4.76
CA ASP A 320 9.63 -15.02 3.76
C ASP A 320 9.45 -14.13 2.50
N PHE A 321 8.91 -14.70 1.43
CA PHE A 321 8.77 -14.01 0.15
C PHE A 321 7.40 -14.28 -0.51
N ASP A 322 6.73 -13.21 -0.94
CA ASP A 322 5.50 -13.25 -1.74
C ASP A 322 5.80 -13.64 -3.19
N THR A 323 5.62 -14.93 -3.49
CA THR A 323 5.89 -15.49 -4.82
C THR A 323 4.96 -14.95 -5.92
N THR A 324 3.87 -14.27 -5.59
CA THR A 324 3.00 -13.65 -6.59
C THR A 324 3.56 -12.34 -7.15
N LYS A 325 4.58 -11.74 -6.52
CA LYS A 325 5.29 -10.58 -7.07
C LYS A 325 6.27 -11.04 -8.13
N LEU A 326 6.13 -10.49 -9.34
CA LEU A 326 7.05 -10.72 -10.44
C LEU A 326 7.97 -9.51 -10.58
N SER A 327 8.97 -9.44 -9.70
CA SER A 327 10.06 -8.47 -9.78
C SER A 327 11.20 -9.02 -10.62
N VAL A 328 11.76 -8.18 -11.48
CA VAL A 328 12.83 -8.56 -12.41
C VAL A 328 13.91 -7.50 -12.41
N ASN A 329 15.13 -7.87 -12.05
CA ASN A 329 16.29 -7.01 -12.21
C ASN A 329 16.73 -6.97 -13.68
N THR A 330 17.04 -5.77 -14.17
CA THR A 330 17.31 -5.50 -15.59
C THR A 330 18.74 -5.00 -15.84
N LEU A 331 19.53 -4.77 -14.79
CA LEU A 331 20.85 -4.15 -14.91
C LEU A 331 21.83 -4.98 -15.76
N ASP A 332 21.68 -6.31 -15.74
CA ASP A 332 22.55 -7.21 -16.48
C ASP A 332 22.34 -7.20 -18.01
N ILE A 333 21.24 -6.62 -18.50
CA ILE A 333 21.08 -6.27 -19.92
C ILE A 333 21.51 -4.82 -20.24
N GLY A 334 22.03 -4.09 -19.27
CA GLY A 334 22.52 -2.71 -19.43
C GLY A 334 21.41 -1.66 -19.48
N LEU A 335 20.21 -1.96 -18.96
CA LEU A 335 19.08 -1.04 -18.90
C LEU A 335 18.61 -0.85 -17.46
N ALA A 336 18.31 0.40 -17.09
CA ALA A 336 17.59 0.68 -15.86
C ALA A 336 16.15 0.15 -15.95
N GLY A 337 15.54 -0.15 -14.80
CA GLY A 337 14.15 -0.62 -14.76
C GLY A 337 13.18 0.36 -15.41
N ILE A 338 13.37 1.67 -15.18
CA ILE A 338 12.55 2.72 -15.79
C ILE A 338 12.66 2.75 -17.32
N GLU A 339 13.84 2.47 -17.89
CA GLU A 339 14.01 2.38 -19.35
C GLU A 339 13.23 1.18 -19.91
N VAL A 340 13.29 0.02 -19.23
CA VAL A 340 12.52 -1.17 -19.64
C VAL A 340 11.02 -0.91 -19.50
N TYR A 341 10.59 -0.23 -18.45
CA TYR A 341 9.20 0.20 -18.24
C TYR A 341 8.68 1.05 -19.40
N ASP A 342 9.43 2.09 -19.80
CA ASP A 342 9.04 2.96 -20.92
C ASP A 342 9.01 2.20 -22.24
N LEU A 343 9.99 1.32 -22.49
CA LEU A 343 9.99 0.47 -23.70
C LEU A 343 8.76 -0.46 -23.74
N LEU A 344 8.42 -1.12 -22.63
CA LEU A 344 7.24 -1.99 -22.56
C LEU A 344 5.95 -1.20 -22.85
N ARG A 345 5.83 0.02 -22.32
CA ARG A 345 4.67 0.89 -22.57
C ARG A 345 4.61 1.37 -24.02
N ASP A 346 5.69 1.97 -24.50
CA ASP A 346 5.69 2.78 -25.73
C ASP A 346 5.88 1.93 -27.00
N GLU A 347 6.62 0.81 -26.92
CA GLU A 347 6.90 -0.06 -28.07
C GLU A 347 6.01 -1.30 -28.12
N TYR A 348 5.46 -1.73 -26.98
CA TYR A 348 4.75 -3.03 -26.87
C TYR A 348 3.33 -2.94 -26.32
N ASP A 349 2.84 -1.77 -25.93
CA ASP A 349 1.54 -1.55 -25.26
C ASP A 349 1.34 -2.46 -24.03
N ILE A 350 2.39 -2.58 -23.21
CA ILE A 350 2.38 -3.35 -21.95
C ILE A 350 2.61 -2.39 -20.79
N GLN A 351 1.56 -2.14 -20.01
CA GLN A 351 1.64 -1.40 -18.77
C GLN A 351 1.97 -2.37 -17.63
N ILE A 352 3.12 -2.17 -16.99
CA ILE A 352 3.48 -2.86 -15.74
C ILE A 352 3.33 -1.88 -14.56
N GLU A 353 3.55 -2.36 -13.34
CA GLU A 353 3.33 -1.56 -12.13
C GLU A 353 4.32 -0.40 -12.01
N PHE A 354 5.63 -0.69 -12.14
CA PHE A 354 6.67 0.33 -12.24
C PHE A 354 8.00 -0.23 -12.75
N GLY A 355 8.93 0.68 -13.08
CA GLY A 355 10.36 0.40 -13.24
C GLY A 355 11.21 1.41 -12.46
N ASP A 356 12.04 0.93 -11.54
CA ASP A 356 12.97 1.75 -10.75
C ASP A 356 14.37 1.80 -11.39
N LEU A 357 15.39 2.16 -10.62
CA LEU A 357 16.76 2.28 -11.10
C LEU A 357 17.37 0.96 -11.58
N GLY A 358 16.92 -0.19 -11.06
CA GLY A 358 17.47 -1.50 -11.41
C GLY A 358 16.46 -2.61 -11.65
N ASN A 359 15.18 -2.41 -11.33
CA ASN A 359 14.17 -3.44 -11.37
C ASN A 359 12.89 -2.95 -12.01
N ILE A 360 12.17 -3.88 -12.61
CA ILE A 360 10.76 -3.72 -12.96
C ILE A 360 9.92 -4.60 -12.04
N LEU A 361 8.66 -4.19 -11.81
CA LEU A 361 7.66 -5.02 -11.15
C LEU A 361 6.44 -5.16 -12.05
N ALA A 362 6.07 -6.41 -12.34
CA ALA A 362 4.75 -6.75 -12.85
C ALA A 362 3.89 -7.28 -11.69
N TYR A 363 2.72 -6.66 -11.51
CA TYR A 363 1.78 -7.05 -10.45
C TYR A 363 0.79 -8.07 -11.01
N LEU A 364 0.86 -9.32 -10.56
CA LEU A 364 -0.07 -10.37 -10.97
C LEU A 364 -1.24 -10.48 -9.99
N SER A 365 -2.41 -10.78 -10.53
CA SER A 365 -3.69 -10.78 -9.84
C SER A 365 -4.60 -11.88 -10.37
N ILE A 366 -5.75 -12.06 -9.71
CA ILE A 366 -6.78 -13.02 -10.12
C ILE A 366 -7.41 -12.73 -11.51
N GLY A 367 -7.14 -11.56 -12.08
CA GLY A 367 -7.66 -11.14 -13.39
C GLY A 367 -6.76 -11.50 -14.57
N ASP A 368 -5.50 -11.86 -14.33
CA ASP A 368 -4.50 -12.07 -15.38
C ASP A 368 -4.66 -13.41 -16.12
N ARG A 369 -4.28 -13.42 -17.39
CA ARG A 369 -4.39 -14.58 -18.29
C ARG A 369 -3.02 -15.01 -18.81
N GLU A 370 -2.87 -16.31 -19.06
CA GLU A 370 -1.63 -16.91 -19.61
C GLU A 370 -1.11 -16.19 -20.85
N ARG A 371 -2.00 -15.83 -21.79
CA ARG A 371 -1.63 -15.10 -23.00
C ARG A 371 -0.99 -13.72 -22.72
N GLU A 372 -1.42 -13.02 -21.68
CA GLU A 372 -0.85 -11.72 -21.29
C GLU A 372 0.54 -11.91 -20.70
N ILE A 373 0.73 -12.98 -19.92
CA ILE A 373 2.03 -13.38 -19.39
C ILE A 373 3.00 -13.74 -20.52
N GLU A 374 2.57 -14.55 -21.50
CA GLU A 374 3.39 -14.87 -22.69
C GLU A 374 3.78 -13.63 -23.48
N ARG A 375 2.86 -12.66 -23.61
CA ARG A 375 3.14 -11.39 -24.29
C ARG A 375 4.20 -10.58 -23.54
N LEU A 376 4.16 -10.52 -22.21
CA LEU A 376 5.18 -9.88 -21.38
C LEU A 376 6.55 -10.54 -21.56
N VAL A 377 6.61 -11.87 -21.46
CA VAL A 377 7.85 -12.65 -21.65
C VAL A 377 8.45 -12.39 -23.03
N GLY A 378 7.62 -12.47 -24.08
CA GLY A 378 8.04 -12.20 -25.46
C GLY A 378 8.56 -10.77 -25.66
N ALA A 379 7.90 -9.78 -25.07
CA ALA A 379 8.35 -8.39 -25.13
C ALA A 379 9.69 -8.20 -24.42
N LEU A 380 9.90 -8.79 -23.24
CA LEU A 380 11.19 -8.72 -22.53
C LEU A 380 12.34 -9.36 -23.33
N ALA A 381 12.07 -10.46 -24.03
CA ALA A 381 13.05 -11.08 -24.92
C ALA A 381 13.40 -10.15 -26.10
N GLU A 382 12.41 -9.49 -26.69
CA GLU A 382 12.64 -8.54 -27.78
C GLU A 382 13.36 -7.27 -27.30
N VAL A 383 13.00 -6.75 -26.11
CA VAL A 383 13.68 -5.62 -25.47
C VAL A 383 15.16 -5.91 -25.33
N LYS A 384 15.53 -7.05 -24.75
CA LYS A 384 16.93 -7.46 -24.64
C LYS A 384 17.60 -7.54 -26.02
N ARG A 385 16.95 -8.19 -27.00
CA ARG A 385 17.53 -8.39 -28.34
C ARG A 385 17.81 -7.06 -29.07
N ARG A 386 16.94 -6.05 -28.90
CA ARG A 386 17.01 -4.78 -29.64
C ARG A 386 17.77 -3.68 -28.91
N PHE A 387 17.68 -3.64 -27.58
CA PHE A 387 18.07 -2.47 -26.79
C PHE A 387 19.12 -2.76 -25.72
N ALA A 388 19.53 -4.01 -25.50
CA ALA A 388 20.56 -4.31 -24.51
C ALA A 388 21.87 -3.56 -24.82
N LYS A 389 22.52 -3.06 -23.76
CA LYS A 389 23.75 -2.29 -23.84
C LYS A 389 24.90 -3.08 -23.22
N SER A 390 26.07 -3.07 -23.86
CA SER A 390 27.26 -3.75 -23.36
C SER A 390 27.94 -3.01 -22.20
N ASP A 391 27.67 -1.70 -22.08
CA ASP A 391 28.27 -0.84 -21.08
C ASP A 391 27.34 -0.70 -19.87
N LYS A 392 27.85 -1.06 -18.69
CA LYS A 392 27.15 -0.98 -17.40
C LYS A 392 27.55 0.26 -16.59
N THR A 393 28.37 1.15 -17.15
CA THR A 393 28.88 2.32 -16.42
C THR A 393 27.78 3.33 -16.07
N GLY A 394 27.80 3.83 -14.82
CA GLY A 394 26.89 4.89 -14.36
C GLY A 394 25.55 4.43 -13.78
N LEU A 395 25.44 3.16 -13.38
CA LEU A 395 24.36 2.65 -12.54
C LEU A 395 24.84 2.72 -11.08
N MET A 396 24.33 3.67 -10.30
CA MET A 396 24.67 3.75 -8.87
C MET A 396 24.13 2.53 -8.13
N GLU A 397 24.97 1.97 -7.26
CA GLU A 397 24.54 1.11 -6.16
C GLU A 397 23.73 1.95 -5.16
N HIS A 398 22.59 1.44 -4.73
CA HIS A 398 21.67 2.16 -3.85
C HIS A 398 22.15 2.03 -2.39
N GLU A 399 22.55 3.13 -1.77
CA GLU A 399 22.66 3.22 -0.31
C GLU A 399 21.44 3.94 0.25
N TYR A 400 20.83 3.32 1.27
CA TYR A 400 19.73 3.93 2.01
C TYR A 400 20.29 4.99 2.96
N ILE A 401 19.79 6.22 2.85
CA ILE A 401 20.32 7.34 3.64
C ILE A 401 19.58 7.41 4.98
N ASP A 402 20.33 7.26 6.07
CA ASP A 402 19.77 7.39 7.42
C ASP A 402 19.23 8.80 7.66
N PRO A 403 17.97 8.93 8.14
CA PRO A 403 17.38 10.23 8.41
C PRO A 403 17.90 10.82 9.74
N GLU A 404 18.18 12.11 9.74
CA GLU A 404 18.43 12.88 10.96
C GLU A 404 17.15 13.60 11.39
N VAL A 405 16.38 13.01 12.31
CA VAL A 405 15.14 13.61 12.83
C VAL A 405 15.47 14.73 13.83
N ALA A 406 15.20 15.98 13.46
CA ALA A 406 15.46 17.16 14.29
C ALA A 406 14.25 17.55 15.15
N VAL A 407 13.04 17.47 14.60
CA VAL A 407 11.76 17.77 15.28
C VAL A 407 10.67 16.82 14.80
N SER A 408 9.51 16.80 15.46
CA SER A 408 8.40 15.95 15.02
C SER A 408 7.85 16.38 13.65
N PRO A 409 7.29 15.45 12.84
CA PRO A 409 6.72 15.79 11.54
C PRO A 409 5.64 16.87 11.62
N GLN A 410 4.80 16.83 12.65
CA GLN A 410 3.76 17.84 12.88
C GLN A 410 4.36 19.23 13.15
N GLU A 411 5.35 19.32 14.03
CA GLU A 411 5.98 20.60 14.35
C GLU A 411 6.65 21.22 13.13
N ALA A 412 7.38 20.43 12.34
CA ALA A 412 8.00 20.94 11.13
C ALA A 412 7.00 21.38 10.07
N PHE A 413 5.95 20.58 9.86
CA PHE A 413 4.94 20.84 8.82
C PHE A 413 4.15 22.14 9.09
N TYR A 414 3.84 22.45 10.35
CA TYR A 414 3.08 23.65 10.72
C TYR A 414 3.95 24.85 11.14
N ALA A 415 5.28 24.67 11.23
CA ALA A 415 6.18 25.74 11.60
C ALA A 415 6.32 26.79 10.49
N LYS A 416 6.79 27.99 10.89
CA LYS A 416 7.15 29.04 9.93
C LYS A 416 8.33 28.55 9.09
N HIS A 417 8.15 28.55 7.78
CA HIS A 417 9.15 28.10 6.82
C HIS A 417 9.54 29.21 5.85
N GLU A 418 10.66 28.99 5.15
CA GLU A 418 11.10 29.75 3.99
C GLU A 418 11.44 28.80 2.84
N SER A 419 11.16 29.23 1.62
CA SER A 419 11.52 28.51 0.40
C SER A 419 12.93 28.90 -0.02
N LEU A 420 13.84 27.93 -0.13
CA LEU A 420 15.22 28.13 -0.59
C LEU A 420 15.52 27.29 -1.83
N PRO A 421 16.45 27.71 -2.71
CA PRO A 421 16.98 26.84 -3.76
C PRO A 421 17.50 25.54 -3.16
N ILE A 422 17.23 24.41 -3.80
CA ILE A 422 17.51 23.07 -3.26
C ILE A 422 18.99 22.90 -2.86
N GLU A 423 19.91 23.49 -3.61
CA GLU A 423 21.36 23.45 -3.34
C GLU A 423 21.77 24.21 -2.07
N GLN A 424 20.91 25.10 -1.58
CA GLN A 424 21.15 25.92 -0.37
C GLN A 424 20.46 25.35 0.87
N THR A 425 19.84 24.18 0.77
CA THR A 425 19.04 23.59 1.85
C THR A 425 19.83 22.64 2.74
N ALA A 426 21.07 22.29 2.37
CA ALA A 426 21.94 21.41 3.15
C ALA A 426 22.12 21.95 4.58
N GLY A 427 21.97 21.08 5.58
CA GLY A 427 22.03 21.40 7.00
C GLY A 427 20.73 21.96 7.60
N ARG A 428 19.76 22.38 6.78
CA ARG A 428 18.46 22.91 7.24
C ARG A 428 17.48 21.78 7.55
N VAL A 429 16.40 22.10 8.27
CA VAL A 429 15.33 21.15 8.60
C VAL A 429 14.19 21.29 7.59
N CYS A 430 13.85 20.20 6.92
CA CYS A 430 12.78 20.14 5.93
C CYS A 430 11.41 20.35 6.59
N SER A 431 10.51 21.08 5.92
CA SER A 431 9.12 21.30 6.39
C SER A 431 8.07 20.61 5.51
N GLU A 432 8.49 19.93 4.46
CA GLU A 432 7.61 19.27 3.49
C GLU A 432 8.08 17.85 3.15
N PHE A 433 7.32 17.15 2.32
CA PHE A 433 7.68 15.81 1.87
C PHE A 433 8.47 15.90 0.57
N VAL A 434 9.52 15.09 0.42
CA VAL A 434 10.16 14.82 -0.87
C VAL A 434 10.09 13.31 -1.12
N MET A 435 9.33 12.91 -2.13
CA MET A 435 9.09 11.51 -2.49
C MET A 435 9.64 11.22 -3.89
N CYS A 436 10.28 10.06 -4.05
CA CYS A 436 10.73 9.55 -5.33
C CYS A 436 9.80 8.46 -5.84
N TYR A 437 9.33 8.61 -7.07
CA TYR A 437 8.50 7.65 -7.79
C TYR A 437 9.20 7.16 -9.05
N PRO A 438 9.25 5.84 -9.27
CA PRO A 438 8.81 4.76 -8.38
C PRO A 438 9.83 4.41 -7.27
N PRO A 439 9.43 3.67 -6.20
CA PRO A 439 8.09 3.16 -5.92
C PRO A 439 7.19 4.13 -5.12
N GLY A 440 7.67 5.34 -4.77
CA GLY A 440 6.91 6.31 -3.97
C GLY A 440 7.26 6.34 -2.50
N ILE A 441 8.53 6.12 -2.16
CA ILE A 441 9.03 6.15 -0.79
C ILE A 441 9.52 7.58 -0.48
N PRO A 442 9.28 8.10 0.73
CA PRO A 442 9.86 9.37 1.15
C PRO A 442 11.39 9.32 1.18
N ILE A 443 12.02 10.26 0.48
CA ILE A 443 13.45 10.59 0.65
C ILE A 443 13.59 11.47 1.89
N LEU A 444 12.76 12.51 1.96
CA LEU A 444 12.67 13.45 3.08
C LEU A 444 11.24 13.52 3.58
N THR A 445 11.12 13.63 4.90
CA THR A 445 9.87 13.95 5.59
C THR A 445 10.04 15.22 6.41
N PRO A 446 8.95 15.95 6.70
CA PRO A 446 9.00 17.10 7.57
C PRO A 446 9.67 16.76 8.91
N GLY A 447 10.59 17.61 9.35
CA GLY A 447 11.31 17.44 10.61
C GLY A 447 12.69 16.81 10.46
N GLU A 448 13.04 16.32 9.28
CA GLU A 448 14.37 15.77 9.00
C GLU A 448 15.35 16.83 8.53
N ARG A 449 16.62 16.67 8.92
CA ARG A 449 17.71 17.49 8.40
C ARG A 449 18.05 17.04 6.98
N ILE A 450 18.18 18.03 6.10
CA ILE A 450 18.61 17.83 4.73
C ILE A 450 20.13 17.69 4.71
N THR A 451 20.65 16.56 4.23
CA THR A 451 22.09 16.28 4.15
C THR A 451 22.57 16.30 2.69
N GLN A 452 23.87 16.47 2.46
CA GLN A 452 24.42 16.47 1.11
C GLN A 452 24.12 15.16 0.33
N PRO A 453 24.25 13.96 0.94
CA PRO A 453 23.87 12.71 0.27
C PRO A 453 22.42 12.69 -0.23
N ILE A 454 21.49 13.30 0.53
CA ILE A 454 20.07 13.38 0.14
C ILE A 454 19.89 14.24 -1.12
N LEU A 455 20.60 15.37 -1.19
CA LEU A 455 20.55 16.25 -2.36
C LEU A 455 21.16 15.58 -3.60
N ASP A 456 22.27 14.87 -3.42
CA ASP A 456 22.91 14.11 -4.50
C ASP A 456 22.00 13.00 -5.02
N TYR A 457 21.28 12.31 -4.13
CA TYR A 457 20.29 11.30 -4.50
C TYR A 457 19.10 11.88 -5.27
N ILE A 458 18.51 13.00 -4.80
CA ILE A 458 17.41 13.68 -5.49
C ILE A 458 17.84 14.04 -6.91
N LYS A 459 19.03 14.61 -7.07
CA LYS A 459 19.58 14.98 -8.38
C LYS A 459 19.75 13.77 -9.29
N TYR A 460 20.38 12.71 -8.79
CA TYR A 460 20.61 11.48 -9.55
C TYR A 460 19.30 10.84 -10.02
N ALA A 461 18.32 10.72 -9.14
CA ALA A 461 17.03 10.13 -9.48
C ALA A 461 16.25 10.98 -10.50
N LYS A 462 16.32 12.33 -10.42
CA LYS A 462 15.77 13.22 -11.46
C LYS A 462 16.47 13.00 -12.82
N GLU A 463 17.80 12.89 -12.84
CA GLU A 463 18.58 12.66 -14.07
C GLU A 463 18.25 11.31 -14.74
N LYS A 464 17.88 10.29 -13.95
CA LYS A 464 17.45 8.98 -14.44
C LYS A 464 15.98 8.91 -14.84
N GLY A 465 15.23 10.00 -14.71
CA GLY A 465 13.82 10.08 -15.11
C GLY A 465 12.81 9.68 -14.04
N CYS A 466 13.23 9.50 -12.78
CA CYS A 466 12.28 9.31 -11.69
C CYS A 466 11.45 10.58 -11.46
N SER A 467 10.16 10.40 -11.18
CA SER A 467 9.26 11.50 -10.83
C SER A 467 9.42 11.84 -9.35
N MET A 468 9.66 13.12 -9.06
CA MET A 468 9.73 13.61 -7.69
C MET A 468 8.41 14.32 -7.37
N THR A 469 7.84 14.05 -6.18
CA THR A 469 6.57 14.66 -5.73
C THR A 469 6.60 14.99 -4.25
N GLY A 470 5.68 15.84 -3.80
CA GLY A 470 5.54 16.19 -2.38
C GLY A 470 5.79 17.68 -2.08
N PRO A 471 6.87 18.30 -2.58
CA PRO A 471 7.15 19.70 -2.34
C PRO A 471 6.08 20.63 -2.93
N GLU A 472 5.99 21.84 -2.37
CA GLU A 472 5.13 22.92 -2.91
C GLU A 472 5.58 23.34 -4.32
N ASP A 473 6.89 23.35 -4.56
CA ASP A 473 7.46 23.64 -5.88
C ASP A 473 7.36 22.42 -6.81
N ALA A 474 6.56 22.54 -7.87
CA ALA A 474 6.27 21.45 -8.79
C ALA A 474 7.51 20.94 -9.56
N HIS A 475 8.55 21.77 -9.71
CA HIS A 475 9.80 21.42 -10.40
C HIS A 475 10.89 20.91 -9.44
N ILE A 476 10.67 21.06 -8.13
CA ILE A 476 11.58 20.62 -7.07
C ILE A 476 12.98 21.21 -7.31
N GLU A 477 12.99 22.51 -7.59
CA GLU A 477 14.15 23.40 -7.64
C GLU A 477 14.30 24.13 -6.30
N ARG A 478 13.22 24.18 -5.51
CA ARG A 478 13.18 24.81 -4.20
C ARG A 478 12.58 23.88 -3.15
N LEU A 479 13.05 23.99 -1.92
CA LEU A 479 12.46 23.32 -0.76
C LEU A 479 12.11 24.31 0.34
N ASN A 480 10.98 24.06 1.00
CA ASN A 480 10.55 24.73 2.21
C ASN A 480 11.29 24.14 3.42
N VAL A 481 12.05 25.00 4.10
CA VAL A 481 12.80 24.66 5.31
C VAL A 481 12.38 25.53 6.49
N LEU A 482 12.57 25.04 7.71
CA LEU A 482 12.29 25.82 8.92
C LEU A 482 13.11 27.10 8.94
N LYS A 483 12.45 28.24 9.19
CA LYS A 483 13.15 29.50 9.46
C LYS A 483 13.96 29.33 10.74
N GLU A 484 15.25 29.68 10.68
CA GLU A 484 16.06 29.81 11.89
C GLU A 484 15.40 30.87 12.79
N VAL A 485 15.21 30.53 14.07
CA VAL A 485 14.61 31.41 15.07
C VAL A 485 15.63 32.41 15.57
#